data_AF-A0A1D9GYD6-F1
#
_entry.id   AF-A0A1D9GYD6-F1
#
_cell.length_a   1.000
_cell.length_b   1.000
_cell.length_c   1.000
_cell.angle_alpha   90.00
_cell.angle_beta   90.00
_cell.angle_gamma   90.00
#
_symmetry.space_group_name_H-M   'P 1'
#
loop_
_entity.id
_entity.type
_entity.pdbx_description
1 polymer ?
#
loop_
_entity_poly.entity_id
_entity_poly.type
_entity_poly.pdbx_seq_one_letter_code
_entity_poly.pdbx_strand_id
1 'polypeptide(L)'
;MIDLGISKLALIGAVALIVIGPERLPKVARTVGALVGRAQRYINDVKAEVSREVELEELRKMRTEFEEAARDVERTIHKEVSEQTQALNEALSGESHAEPGGGTGYVPSWDAAHKVRTGRKSWRVKQGARPLWFKRQQNVRMWAQSGAARVKRHRPAAGPGRSFFD
;
A
#
# COMPACT_ATOMS: atom_id res chain seq x y z
N MET A 1 -29.49 -10.39 -4.52
CA MET A 1 -29.40 -8.92 -4.37
C MET A 1 -27.98 -8.42 -4.05
N ILE A 2 -26.92 -9.21 -4.26
CA ILE A 2 -25.51 -8.78 -4.13
C ILE A 2 -25.01 -8.05 -5.39
N ASP A 3 -25.79 -8.10 -6.47
CA ASP A 3 -25.50 -7.51 -7.78
C ASP A 3 -25.32 -5.99 -7.79
N LEU A 4 -25.82 -5.28 -6.78
CA LEU A 4 -25.63 -3.83 -6.68
C LEU A 4 -24.35 -3.44 -5.92
N GLY A 5 -23.77 -4.34 -5.12
CA GLY A 5 -22.60 -4.02 -4.29
C GLY A 5 -21.28 -4.43 -4.94
N ILE A 6 -21.12 -5.73 -5.22
CA ILE A 6 -19.85 -6.28 -5.71
C ILE A 6 -19.59 -5.84 -7.15
N SER A 7 -20.61 -5.92 -8.01
CA SER A 7 -20.51 -5.56 -9.43
C SER A 7 -20.15 -4.09 -9.63
N LYS A 8 -20.76 -3.18 -8.85
CA LYS A 8 -20.45 -1.75 -8.89
C LYS A 8 -19.05 -1.45 -8.36
N LEU A 9 -18.64 -2.09 -7.27
CA LEU A 9 -17.27 -1.96 -6.76
C LEU A 9 -16.23 -2.46 -7.76
N ALA A 10 -16.52 -3.56 -8.47
CA ALA A 10 -15.66 -4.05 -9.53
C ALA A 10 -15.57 -3.06 -10.70
N LEU A 11 -16.68 -2.46 -11.11
CA LEU A 11 -16.71 -1.44 -12.17
C LEU A 11 -15.91 -0.18 -11.79
N ILE A 12 -16.13 0.37 -10.59
CA ILE A 12 -15.39 1.53 -10.08
C ILE A 12 -13.90 1.18 -9.96
N GLY A 13 -13.58 -0.02 -9.48
CA GLY A 13 -12.21 -0.53 -9.41
C GLY A 13 -11.55 -0.60 -10.79
N ALA A 14 -12.26 -1.09 -11.81
CA ALA A 14 -11.77 -1.14 -13.18
C ALA A 14 -11.52 0.26 -13.76
N VAL A 15 -12.46 1.19 -13.59
CA VAL A 15 -12.29 2.59 -14.03
C VAL A 15 -11.10 3.24 -13.32
N ALA A 16 -10.97 3.05 -12.01
CA ALA A 16 -9.84 3.58 -11.24
C ALA A 16 -8.51 2.97 -11.70
N LEU A 17 -8.47 1.69 -12.05
CA LEU A 17 -7.26 1.04 -12.62
C LEU A 17 -6.86 1.66 -13.95
N ILE A 18 -7.81 2.02 -14.81
CA ILE A 18 -7.53 2.64 -16.10
C ILE A 18 -7.04 4.09 -15.92
N VAL A 19 -7.72 4.89 -15.10
CA VAL A 19 -7.43 6.33 -14.94
C VAL A 19 -6.17 6.58 -14.13
N ILE A 20 -6.03 5.91 -12.97
CA ILE A 20 -4.91 6.11 -12.04
C ILE A 20 -3.74 5.17 -12.37
N GLY A 21 -4.03 4.01 -12.95
CA GLY A 21 -3.05 2.96 -13.19
C GLY A 21 -2.91 1.97 -12.02
N PRO A 22 -2.70 0.66 -12.31
CA PRO A 22 -2.58 -0.39 -11.29
C PRO A 22 -1.42 -0.18 -10.30
N GLU A 23 -0.36 0.51 -10.73
CA GLU A 23 0.82 0.76 -9.90
C GLU A 23 0.59 1.85 -8.85
N ARG A 24 -0.32 2.79 -9.12
CA ARG A 24 -0.54 4.01 -8.31
C ARG A 24 -1.74 3.87 -7.37
N LEU A 25 -2.75 3.10 -7.75
CA LEU A 25 -3.92 2.80 -6.92
C LEU A 25 -3.60 2.31 -5.49
N PRO A 26 -2.68 1.35 -5.27
CA PRO A 26 -2.36 0.90 -3.92
C PRO A 26 -1.70 1.99 -3.06
N LYS A 27 -1.01 2.94 -3.69
CA LYS A 27 -0.43 4.09 -2.98
C LYS A 27 -1.53 5.06 -2.53
N VAL A 28 -2.50 5.35 -3.39
CA VAL A 28 -3.65 6.22 -3.06
C VAL A 28 -4.51 5.58 -1.98
N ALA A 29 -4.88 4.30 -2.12
CA ALA A 29 -5.67 3.58 -1.13
C ALA A 29 -5.01 3.57 0.25
N ARG A 30 -3.68 3.43 0.32
CA ARG A 30 -2.93 3.52 1.58
C ARG A 30 -2.99 4.91 2.19
N THR A 31 -2.85 5.96 1.39
CA THR A 31 -2.93 7.35 1.88
C THR A 31 -4.32 7.66 2.40
N VAL A 32 -5.36 7.38 1.59
CA VAL A 32 -6.76 7.59 1.98
C VAL A 32 -7.09 6.77 3.22
N GLY A 33 -6.73 5.49 3.23
CA GLY A 33 -6.95 4.62 4.39
C GLY A 33 -6.22 5.10 5.65
N ALA A 34 -5.01 5.65 5.53
CA ALA A 34 -4.30 6.22 6.67
C ALA A 34 -4.92 7.53 7.17
N LEU A 35 -5.55 8.33 6.29
CA LEU A 35 -6.27 9.54 6.69
C LEU A 35 -7.59 9.18 7.37
N VAL A 36 -8.38 8.29 6.77
CA VAL A 36 -9.64 7.79 7.36
C VAL A 36 -9.38 7.11 8.71
N GLY A 37 -8.35 6.29 8.81
CA GLY A 37 -7.98 5.62 10.06
C GLY A 37 -7.55 6.60 11.16
N ARG A 38 -6.94 7.74 10.83
CA ARG A 38 -6.64 8.80 11.81
C ARG A 38 -7.88 9.58 12.21
N ALA A 39 -8.73 9.93 11.25
CA ALA A 39 -9.99 10.63 11.51
C ALA A 39 -10.90 9.79 12.42
N GLN A 40 -11.01 8.48 12.17
CA GLN A 40 -11.80 7.58 12.99
C GLN A 40 -11.30 7.52 14.44
N ARG A 41 -9.98 7.54 14.67
CA ARG A 41 -9.40 7.63 16.02
C ARG A 41 -9.75 8.95 16.70
N TYR A 42 -9.55 10.07 16.01
CA TYR A 42 -9.89 11.39 16.55
C TYR A 42 -11.37 11.51 16.92
N ILE A 43 -12.26 11.00 16.06
CA ILE A 43 -13.70 10.95 16.34
C ILE A 43 -14.00 10.10 17.58
N ASN A 44 -13.29 8.99 17.78
CA ASN A 44 -13.48 8.15 18.96
C ASN A 44 -12.98 8.84 20.24
N ASP A 45 -11.86 9.54 20.17
CA ASP A 45 -11.30 10.29 21.30
C ASP A 45 -12.22 11.45 21.69
N VAL A 46 -12.69 12.23 20.70
CA VAL A 46 -13.67 13.32 20.91
C VAL A 46 -15.00 12.77 21.42
N LYS A 47 -15.48 11.62 20.91
CA LYS A 47 -16.67 10.97 21.48
C LYS A 47 -16.47 10.56 22.94
N ALA A 48 -15.29 10.10 23.32
CA ALA A 48 -14.99 9.66 24.69
C ALA A 48 -14.90 10.85 25.67
N GLU A 49 -14.39 11.99 25.23
CA GLU A 49 -14.32 13.23 26.01
C GLU A 49 -15.69 13.92 26.08
N VAL A 50 -16.38 14.07 24.95
CA VAL A 50 -17.70 14.72 24.88
C VAL A 50 -18.80 13.88 25.55
N SER A 51 -18.72 12.55 25.52
CA SER A 51 -19.65 11.68 26.27
C SER A 51 -19.52 11.81 27.80
N ARG A 52 -18.47 12.49 28.27
CA ARG A 52 -18.18 12.64 29.70
C ARG A 52 -18.58 14.02 30.25
N GLU A 53 -18.68 15.05 29.39
CA GLU A 53 -18.88 16.44 29.81
C GLU A 53 -20.21 17.14 29.38
N VAL A 54 -21.00 16.71 28.37
CA VAL A 54 -22.18 17.53 27.89
C VAL A 54 -23.45 16.72 27.52
N GLU A 55 -24.62 17.31 27.83
CA GLU A 55 -26.02 16.86 27.69
C GLU A 55 -26.42 16.13 26.38
N LEU A 56 -27.28 15.12 26.52
CA LEU A 56 -27.80 14.21 25.48
C LEU A 56 -28.59 14.89 24.32
N GLU A 57 -28.76 16.21 24.33
CA GLU A 57 -29.66 16.94 23.42
C GLU A 57 -28.91 17.53 22.21
N GLU A 58 -27.71 18.11 22.41
CA GLU A 58 -26.88 18.62 21.31
C GLU A 58 -26.30 17.49 20.44
N LEU A 59 -25.89 16.37 21.06
CA LEU A 59 -25.45 15.18 20.32
C LEU A 59 -26.58 14.60 19.46
N ARG A 60 -27.83 14.69 19.91
CA ARG A 60 -28.98 14.18 19.15
C ARG A 60 -29.28 15.07 17.95
N LYS A 61 -29.19 16.39 18.13
CA LYS A 61 -29.34 17.37 17.04
C LYS A 61 -28.23 17.23 15.99
N MET A 62 -26.96 17.11 16.42
CA MET A 62 -25.85 16.88 15.49
C MET A 62 -25.98 15.52 14.79
N ARG A 63 -26.43 14.46 15.48
CA ARG A 63 -26.71 13.16 14.85
C ARG A 63 -27.79 13.27 13.78
N THR A 64 -28.89 13.96 14.07
CA THR A 64 -29.98 14.13 13.09
C THR A 64 -29.53 14.95 11.89
N GLU A 65 -28.78 16.05 12.08
CA GLU A 65 -28.23 16.85 10.99
C GLU A 65 -27.22 16.06 10.15
N PHE A 66 -26.36 15.25 10.79
CA PHE A 66 -25.38 14.41 10.09
C PHE A 66 -26.07 13.27 9.33
N GLU A 67 -27.14 12.71 9.88
CA GLU A 67 -27.90 11.65 9.22
C GLU A 67 -28.71 12.21 8.03
N GLU A 68 -29.25 13.41 8.15
CA GLU A 68 -29.91 14.11 7.05
C GLU A 68 -28.90 14.46 5.94
N ALA A 69 -27.75 15.02 6.29
CA ALA A 69 -26.67 15.29 5.34
C ALA A 69 -26.16 14.02 4.66
N ALA A 70 -26.02 12.92 5.40
CA ALA A 70 -25.63 11.63 4.83
C ALA A 70 -26.67 11.09 3.84
N ARG A 71 -27.97 11.20 4.16
CA ARG A 71 -29.05 10.81 3.26
C ARG A 71 -29.11 11.68 2.00
N ASP A 72 -28.81 12.96 2.11
CA ASP A 72 -28.74 13.85 0.94
C ASP A 72 -27.55 13.57 0.04
N VAL A 73 -26.39 13.25 0.63
CA VAL A 73 -25.23 12.76 -0.12
C VAL A 73 -25.57 11.44 -0.81
N GLU A 74 -26.22 10.50 -0.11
CA GLU A 74 -26.66 9.23 -0.68
C GLU A 74 -27.61 9.46 -1.87
N ARG A 75 -28.62 10.32 -1.73
CA ARG A 75 -29.54 10.69 -2.82
C ARG A 75 -28.82 11.32 -4.01
N THR A 76 -27.86 12.21 -3.75
CA THR A 76 -27.08 12.89 -4.79
C THR A 76 -26.22 11.89 -5.55
N ILE A 77 -25.50 11.01 -4.83
CA ILE A 77 -24.70 9.92 -5.42
C ILE A 77 -25.62 8.99 -6.22
N HIS A 78 -26.78 8.59 -5.69
CA HIS A 78 -27.71 7.72 -6.41
C HIS A 78 -28.22 8.34 -7.71
N LYS A 79 -28.54 9.63 -7.71
CA LYS A 79 -28.96 10.37 -8.92
C LYS A 79 -27.84 10.45 -9.94
N GLU A 80 -26.66 10.93 -9.54
CA GLU A 80 -25.51 11.10 -10.43
C GLU A 80 -25.05 9.75 -11.02
N VAL A 81 -25.02 8.70 -10.19
CA VAL A 81 -24.72 7.34 -10.64
C VAL A 81 -25.78 6.86 -11.63
N SER A 82 -27.08 7.09 -11.36
CA SER A 82 -28.14 6.65 -12.28
C SER A 82 -28.06 7.34 -13.64
N GLU A 83 -27.83 8.65 -13.68
CA GLU A 83 -27.68 9.45 -14.89
C GLU A 83 -26.42 9.04 -15.68
N GLN A 84 -25.29 8.86 -15.00
CA GLN A 84 -24.06 8.37 -15.63
C GLN A 84 -24.20 6.94 -16.16
N THR A 85 -24.89 6.04 -15.44
CA THR A 85 -25.12 4.67 -15.93
C THR A 85 -26.02 4.64 -17.15
N GLN A 86 -27.00 5.54 -17.24
CA GLN A 86 -27.91 5.62 -18.39
C GLN A 86 -27.17 6.14 -19.63
N ALA A 87 -26.38 7.21 -19.47
CA ALA A 87 -25.53 7.73 -20.54
C ALA A 87 -24.47 6.72 -21.02
N LEU A 88 -23.88 5.97 -20.10
CA LEU A 88 -22.90 4.92 -20.42
C LEU A 88 -23.57 3.75 -21.15
N ASN A 89 -24.74 3.30 -20.70
CA ASN A 89 -25.47 2.21 -21.35
C ASN A 89 -25.91 2.60 -22.77
N GLU A 90 -26.28 3.86 -22.99
CA GLU A 90 -26.63 4.38 -24.32
C GLU A 90 -25.41 4.46 -25.25
N ALA A 91 -24.25 4.90 -24.74
CA ALA A 91 -23.00 4.88 -25.50
C ALA A 91 -22.52 3.45 -25.85
N LEU A 92 -22.67 2.50 -24.91
CA LEU A 92 -22.28 1.10 -25.11
C LEU A 92 -23.24 0.34 -26.05
N SER A 93 -24.54 0.64 -26.01
CA SER A 93 -25.53 0.02 -26.91
C SER A 93 -25.47 0.58 -28.33
N GLY A 94 -24.92 1.78 -28.52
CA GLY A 94 -24.67 2.38 -29.84
C GLY A 94 -23.49 1.78 -30.62
N GLU A 95 -22.60 1.01 -29.99
CA GLU A 95 -21.36 0.51 -30.59
C GLU A 95 -21.29 -1.03 -30.61
N SER A 96 -22.30 -1.67 -31.21
CA SER A 96 -22.31 -3.13 -31.44
C SER A 96 -22.60 -3.48 -32.90
N HIS A 97 -21.67 -3.12 -33.78
CA HIS A 97 -21.47 -3.79 -35.07
C HIS A 97 -19.99 -4.18 -35.21
N ALA A 98 -19.64 -5.38 -34.74
CA ALA A 98 -18.38 -6.04 -35.05
C ALA A 98 -18.63 -7.53 -35.28
N GLU A 99 -18.52 -7.93 -36.54
CA GLU A 99 -18.59 -9.29 -37.08
C GLU A 99 -17.57 -10.25 -36.41
N PRO A 100 -17.91 -11.52 -36.16
CA PRO A 100 -16.94 -12.51 -35.71
C PRO A 100 -16.19 -13.10 -36.92
N GLY A 101 -15.12 -12.44 -37.34
CA GLY A 101 -14.17 -12.96 -38.32
C GLY A 101 -13.22 -13.98 -37.67
N GLY A 102 -13.27 -15.23 -38.11
CA GLY A 102 -12.42 -16.31 -37.63
C GLY A 102 -10.92 -16.05 -37.82
N GLY A 103 -10.16 -16.22 -36.74
CA GLY A 103 -8.70 -16.20 -36.75
C GLY A 103 -8.18 -17.22 -35.76
N THR A 104 -7.59 -18.31 -36.27
CA THR A 104 -6.85 -19.30 -35.50
C THR A 104 -5.62 -18.64 -34.88
N GLY A 105 -5.73 -18.19 -33.64
CA GLY A 105 -4.64 -17.61 -32.86
C GLY A 105 -4.18 -18.55 -31.77
N TYR A 106 -2.97 -19.09 -31.91
CA TYR A 106 -2.22 -19.79 -30.87
C TYR A 106 -2.28 -19.03 -29.53
N VAL A 107 -2.81 -19.66 -28.49
CA VAL A 107 -2.78 -19.17 -27.11
C VAL A 107 -1.51 -19.67 -26.41
N PRO A 108 -0.58 -18.80 -25.97
CA PRO A 108 0.53 -19.23 -25.14
C PRO A 108 -0.01 -19.65 -23.77
N SER A 109 0.22 -20.90 -23.36
CA SER A 109 -0.12 -21.33 -22.00
C SER A 109 0.87 -20.69 -21.01
N TRP A 110 0.33 -20.13 -19.94
CA TRP A 110 1.10 -19.42 -18.90
C TRP A 110 1.90 -20.37 -17.98
N ASP A 111 2.03 -21.65 -18.35
CA ASP A 111 2.65 -22.69 -17.50
C ASP A 111 4.18 -22.76 -17.59
N ALA A 112 4.83 -21.88 -18.33
CA ALA A 112 6.29 -21.79 -18.39
C ALA A 112 6.85 -20.63 -17.56
N ALA A 113 6.33 -20.40 -16.34
CA ALA A 113 6.91 -19.44 -15.41
C ALA A 113 8.12 -20.05 -14.69
N HIS A 114 9.31 -19.67 -15.17
CA HIS A 114 10.64 -19.86 -14.62
C HIS A 114 10.71 -20.14 -13.10
N LYS A 115 11.14 -21.35 -12.73
CA LYS A 115 11.65 -21.62 -11.38
C LYS A 115 12.98 -20.88 -11.16
N VAL A 116 12.92 -19.67 -10.61
CA VAL A 116 14.09 -19.08 -9.99
C VAL A 116 14.32 -19.79 -8.65
N ARG A 117 15.26 -20.74 -8.65
CA ARG A 117 15.83 -21.30 -7.42
C ARG A 117 16.59 -20.19 -6.67
N THR A 118 15.89 -19.42 -5.82
CA THR A 118 16.57 -18.61 -4.79
C THR A 118 16.66 -19.42 -3.52
N GLY A 119 17.87 -19.85 -3.18
CA GLY A 119 18.17 -20.52 -1.92
C GLY A 119 17.73 -19.68 -0.71
N ARG A 120 16.99 -20.34 0.20
CA ARG A 120 16.79 -20.02 1.62
C ARG A 120 16.82 -18.53 1.99
N LYS A 121 15.68 -17.85 1.84
CA LYS A 121 15.42 -16.57 2.54
C LYS A 121 15.12 -16.85 4.02
N SER A 122 16.13 -16.68 4.88
CA SER A 122 15.94 -16.66 6.33
C SER A 122 15.27 -15.36 6.75
N TRP A 123 13.93 -15.33 6.68
CA TRP A 123 13.07 -14.24 7.14
C TRP A 123 13.36 -13.80 8.59
N ARG A 124 13.96 -14.68 9.41
CA ARG A 124 14.42 -14.38 10.78
C ARG A 124 15.72 -13.55 10.88
N VAL A 125 16.45 -13.30 9.80
CA VAL A 125 17.66 -12.44 9.84
C VAL A 125 17.32 -10.95 9.71
N LYS A 126 16.07 -10.60 9.38
CA LYS A 126 15.67 -9.19 9.15
C LYS A 126 15.02 -8.47 10.34
N GLN A 127 15.05 -9.02 11.56
CA GLN A 127 14.35 -8.42 12.71
C GLN A 127 15.29 -7.80 13.78
N GLY A 128 16.60 -7.73 13.56
CA GLY A 128 17.55 -7.22 14.58
C GLY A 128 18.35 -5.96 14.23
N ALA A 129 18.31 -5.47 12.99
CA ALA A 129 19.22 -4.40 12.56
C ALA A 129 18.61 -3.02 12.82
N ARG A 130 19.03 -2.37 13.93
CA ARG A 130 18.76 -0.93 14.14
C ARG A 130 19.27 -0.13 12.92
N PRO A 131 18.46 0.78 12.35
CA PRO A 131 18.81 1.55 11.16
C PRO A 131 20.16 2.29 11.28
N LEU A 132 20.87 2.43 10.16
CA LEU A 132 22.22 3.04 10.16
C LEU A 132 22.20 4.52 10.60
N TRP A 133 21.12 5.25 10.34
CA TRP A 133 20.96 6.63 10.81
C TRP A 133 20.97 6.72 12.35
N PHE A 134 20.31 5.78 13.02
CA PHE A 134 20.22 5.72 14.48
C PHE A 134 21.59 5.42 15.12
N LYS A 135 22.37 4.53 14.50
CA LYS A 135 23.73 4.20 14.95
C LYS A 135 24.74 5.34 14.75
N ARG A 136 24.58 6.15 13.69
CA ARG A 136 25.41 7.34 13.44
C ARG A 136 25.18 8.46 14.45
N GLN A 137 23.93 8.69 14.86
CA GLN A 137 23.61 9.69 15.89
C GLN A 137 24.15 9.32 17.27
N GLN A 138 24.17 8.03 17.61
CA GLN A 138 24.61 7.54 18.92
C GLN A 138 26.14 7.29 19.01
N ASN A 139 26.91 7.71 18.00
CA ASN A 139 28.36 7.51 17.87
C ASN A 139 28.83 6.08 18.19
N VAL A 140 28.00 5.08 17.86
CA VAL A 140 28.30 3.68 18.16
C VAL A 140 29.20 3.12 17.06
N ARG A 141 30.34 2.54 17.44
CA ARG A 141 31.29 1.92 16.50
C ARG A 141 30.61 0.81 15.70
N MET A 142 30.54 0.99 14.39
CA MET A 142 29.76 0.12 13.49
C MET A 142 30.48 -1.14 13.00
N TRP A 143 31.78 -1.28 13.26
CA TRP A 143 32.60 -2.35 12.70
C TRP A 143 33.30 -3.09 13.84
N ALA A 144 33.06 -4.39 13.96
CA ALA A 144 33.88 -5.25 14.80
C ALA A 144 35.21 -5.50 14.07
N GLN A 145 36.33 -5.13 14.69
CA GLN A 145 37.65 -5.38 14.11
C GLN A 145 37.90 -6.89 14.13
N SER A 146 37.85 -7.55 12.95
CA SER A 146 38.10 -8.98 12.80
C SER A 146 39.44 -9.35 13.46
N GLY A 147 39.55 -10.54 14.05
CA GLY A 147 40.75 -10.98 14.78
C GLY A 147 42.05 -10.76 13.99
N ALA A 148 42.04 -11.00 12.68
CA ALA A 148 43.16 -10.73 11.78
C ALA A 148 43.63 -9.27 11.73
N ALA A 149 42.69 -8.31 11.82
CA ALA A 149 43.00 -6.88 11.82
C ALA A 149 43.53 -6.38 13.17
N ARG A 150 43.30 -7.11 14.27
CA ARG A 150 43.99 -6.86 15.55
C ARG A 150 45.44 -7.32 15.48
N VAL A 151 45.68 -8.52 14.94
CA VAL A 151 47.03 -9.08 14.84
C VAL A 151 47.93 -8.23 13.93
N LYS A 152 47.39 -7.62 12.87
CA LYS A 152 48.18 -6.73 11.98
C LYS A 152 48.78 -5.50 12.70
N ARG A 153 48.16 -5.00 13.78
CA ARG A 153 48.68 -3.83 14.53
C ARG A 153 49.80 -4.18 15.51
N HIS A 154 49.92 -5.45 15.90
CA HIS A 154 50.89 -5.89 16.89
C HIS A 154 51.94 -6.86 16.32
N ARG A 155 52.03 -7.01 14.99
CA ARG A 155 53.16 -7.72 14.38
C ARG A 155 54.38 -6.79 14.42
N PRO A 156 55.52 -7.23 14.98
CA PRO A 156 56.77 -6.49 14.81
C PRO A 156 57.03 -6.35 13.31
N ALA A 157 57.39 -5.15 12.86
CA ALA A 157 57.81 -4.95 11.49
C ALA A 157 58.98 -5.91 11.23
N ALA A 158 58.86 -6.76 10.20
CA ALA A 158 59.98 -7.54 9.74
C ALA A 158 61.08 -6.54 9.33
N GLY A 159 62.12 -6.43 10.14
CA GLY A 159 63.30 -5.63 9.81
C GLY A 159 63.92 -6.13 8.51
N PRO A 160 64.74 -5.31 7.84
CA PRO A 160 65.40 -5.72 6.61
C PRO A 160 66.14 -7.04 6.86
N GLY A 161 65.76 -8.07 6.10
CA GLY A 161 66.32 -9.41 6.26
C GLY A 161 67.82 -9.35 6.04
N ARG A 162 68.60 -9.62 7.08
CA ARG A 162 70.02 -9.91 6.94
C ARG A 162 70.12 -11.26 6.25
N SER A 163 70.52 -11.26 4.97
CA SER A 163 70.93 -12.47 4.27
C SER A 163 72.08 -13.10 5.05
N PHE A 164 71.96 -14.39 5.36
CA PHE A 164 72.99 -15.15 6.08
C PHE A 164 74.16 -15.56 5.16
N PHE A 165 74.14 -15.10 3.91
CA PHE A 165 75.14 -15.31 2.88
C PHE A 165 75.45 -13.96 2.24
N ASP A 166 76.19 -13.14 2.96
CA ASP A 166 77.12 -12.11 2.47
C ASP A 166 78.18 -11.91 3.55
#